data_AF-A0A7K4ULI4-F1
#
_entry.id   AF-A0A7K4ULI4-F1
#
_cell.length_a   1.000
_cell.length_b   1.000
_cell.length_c   1.000
_cell.angle_alpha   90.00
_cell.angle_beta   90.00
_cell.angle_gamma   90.00
#
_symmetry.space_group_name_H-M   'P 1'
#
loop_
_entity.id
_entity.type
_entity.pdbx_description
1 polymer ?
#
loop_
_entity_poly.entity_id
_entity_poly.type
_entity_poly.pdbx_seq_one_letter_code
_entity_poly.pdbx_strand_id
1 'polypeptide(L)' 'DTVACVEPEECTRVCGAAVGCSNIAYPKLVVELMLVGLRGLMIAVTMAALVSPLPSIFNSSRTLFTTDICRELRPRA' A
#
# COMPACT_ATOMS: atom_id res chain seq x y z
N ASP A 1 1.35 18.90 8.63
CA ASP A 1 1.41 17.52 8.10
C ASP A 1 2.56 17.23 7.12
N THR A 2 3.70 17.90 7.21
CA THR A 2 4.93 17.51 6.49
C THR A 2 6.12 17.94 7.34
N VAL A 3 6.25 17.33 8.52
CA VAL A 3 7.41 17.56 9.38
C VAL A 3 8.58 16.79 8.74
N ALA A 4 9.54 17.50 8.16
CA ALA A 4 10.84 16.90 7.89
C ALA A 4 11.46 16.68 9.27
N CYS A 5 11.41 15.45 9.77
CA CYS A 5 11.95 15.14 11.09
C CYS A 5 13.48 15.27 11.04
N VAL A 6 13.97 16.46 11.39
CA VAL A 6 15.40 16.74 11.55
C VAL A 6 15.87 16.20 12.90
N GLU A 7 15.05 16.32 13.95
CA GLU A 7 15.31 15.83 15.31
C GLU A 7 14.40 14.62 15.65
N PRO A 8 14.97 13.44 15.99
CA PRO A 8 14.20 12.21 16.20
C PRO A 8 13.34 12.21 17.48
N GLU A 9 13.72 12.99 18.49
CA GLU A 9 12.98 13.09 19.76
C GLU A 9 11.64 13.82 19.59
N GLU A 10 11.66 14.95 18.89
CA GLU A 10 10.45 15.72 18.60
C GLU A 10 9.50 14.95 17.67
N CYS A 11 10.06 14.24 16.69
CA CYS A 11 9.30 13.38 15.77
C CYS A 11 8.58 12.26 16.51
N THR A 12 9.25 11.62 17.48
CA THR A 12 8.65 10.56 18.31
C THR A 12 7.53 11.11 19.19
N ARG A 13 7.70 12.31 19.76
CA ARG A 13 6.68 12.96 20.60
C ARG A 13 5.42 13.34 19.82
N VAL A 14 5.58 13.82 18.59
CA VAL A 14 4.46 14.30 17.76
C VAL A 14 3.79 13.15 17.00
N CYS A 15 4.57 12.18 16.52
CA CYS A 15 4.12 11.18 15.55
C CYS A 15 4.30 9.72 15.98
N GLY A 16 4.89 9.47 17.15
CA GLY A 16 5.10 8.12 17.68
C GLY A 16 6.14 7.29 16.94
N ALA A 17 6.86 7.88 15.98
CA ALA A 17 7.89 7.21 15.18
C ALA A 17 9.07 8.17 14.94
N ALA A 18 10.30 7.64 15.09
CA ALA A 18 11.52 8.43 14.90
C ALA A 18 11.79 8.82 13.44
N VAL A 19 11.13 8.16 12.47
CA VAL A 19 11.41 8.26 11.04
C VAL A 19 10.41 9.11 10.25
N GLY A 20 9.31 9.55 10.88
CA GLY A 20 8.31 10.40 10.23
C GLY A 20 6.87 9.97 10.48
N CYS A 21 5.93 10.88 10.20
CA CYS A 21 4.51 10.73 10.51
C CYS A 21 3.71 10.06 9.39
N SER A 22 4.21 10.07 8.14
CA SER A 22 3.50 9.53 6.97
C SER A 22 4.45 9.19 5.83
N ASN A 23 4.11 8.13 5.08
CA ASN A 23 4.88 7.61 3.95
C ASN A 23 4.69 8.45 2.67
N ILE A 24 4.88 9.77 2.77
CA ILE A 24 4.69 10.72 1.65
C ILE A 24 5.97 10.97 0.84
N ALA A 25 7.11 10.43 1.26
CA ALA A 25 8.40 10.65 0.60
C ALA A 25 8.36 10.28 -0.89
N TYR A 26 7.85 9.09 -1.21
CA TYR A 26 7.79 8.62 -2.60
C TYR A 26 6.80 9.42 -3.47
N PRO A 27 5.53 9.66 -3.05
CA PRO A 27 4.63 10.54 -3.80
C PRO A 27 5.17 11.95 -3.98
N LYS A 28 5.82 12.52 -2.96
CA LYS A 28 6.38 13.88 -3.01
C LYS A 28 7.53 13.98 -4.02
N LEU A 29 8.43 13.00 -4.05
CA LEU A 29 9.51 12.90 -5.04
C LEU A 29 8.97 12.81 -6.47
N VAL A 30 7.98 11.94 -6.71
CA VAL A 30 7.36 11.77 -8.03
C VAL A 30 6.64 13.05 -8.46
N VAL A 31 6.06 13.78 -7.51
CA VAL A 31 5.27 14.98 -7.80
C VAL A 31 6.13 16.22 -8.05
N GLU A 32 7.16 16.43 -7.24
CA GLU A 32 7.95 17.68 -7.22
C GLU A 32 9.17 17.63 -8.15
N LEU A 33 9.78 16.45 -8.37
CA LEU A 33 11.02 16.35 -9.16
C LEU A 33 10.81 15.86 -10.60
N MET A 34 9.73 15.14 -10.91
CA MET A 34 9.55 14.55 -12.25
C MET A 34 8.93 15.52 -13.26
N LEU A 35 9.43 15.47 -14.49
CA LEU A 35 8.95 16.25 -15.63
C LEU A 35 7.46 16.02 -15.93
N VAL A 36 6.81 17.03 -16.51
CA VAL A 36 5.41 16.99 -16.94
C VAL A 36 5.22 15.88 -17.98
N GLY A 37 4.28 14.96 -17.72
CA GLY A 37 4.07 13.74 -18.52
C GLY A 37 4.52 12.46 -17.80
N LEU A 38 5.79 12.38 -17.40
CA LEU A 38 6.32 11.26 -16.59
C LEU A 38 5.62 11.15 -15.23
N ARG A 39 5.25 12.29 -14.64
CA ARG A 39 4.48 12.36 -13.39
C ARG A 39 3.14 11.61 -13.49
N GLY A 40 2.41 11.78 -14.60
CA GLY A 40 1.14 11.09 -14.83
C GLY A 40 1.33 9.59 -15.06
N LEU A 41 2.37 9.23 -15.82
CA LEU A 41 2.72 7.84 -16.09
C LEU A 41 3.04 7.08 -14.79
N MET A 42 3.86 7.66 -13.91
CA MET A 42 4.25 7.01 -12.65
C MET A 42 3.06 6.81 -11.71
N ILE A 43 2.14 7.78 -11.63
CA ILE A 43 0.91 7.63 -10.84
C ILE A 43 0.05 6.48 -11.40
N ALA A 44 -0.11 6.42 -12.73
CA ALA A 44 -0.84 5.33 -13.38
C ALA A 44 -0.22 3.96 -13.09
N VAL A 45 1.11 3.84 -13.17
CA VAL A 45 1.84 2.60 -12.84
C VAL A 45 1.62 2.20 -11.38
N THR A 46 1.69 3.14 -10.43
CA THR A 46 1.43 2.81 -9.03
C THR A 46 0.00 2.32 -8.78
N MET A 47 -0.99 2.93 -9.43
CA MET A 47 -2.38 2.46 -9.32
C MET A 47 -2.56 1.09 -9.97
N ALA A 48 -1.94 0.87 -11.12
CA ALA A 48 -1.96 -0.43 -11.79
C ALA A 48 -1.33 -1.52 -10.91
N ALA A 49 -0.20 -1.24 -10.25
CA ALA A 49 0.46 -2.17 -9.33
C ALA A 49 -0.39 -2.49 -8.09
N LEU A 50 -1.25 -1.58 -7.65
CA LEU A 50 -2.20 -1.82 -6.55
C LEU A 50 -3.41 -2.66 -7.01
N VAL A 51 -3.89 -2.45 -8.23
CA VAL A 51 -5.07 -3.15 -8.76
C VAL A 51 -4.71 -4.54 -9.31
N SER A 52 -3.52 -4.72 -9.89
CA SER A 52 -3.12 -5.96 -10.55
C SER A 52 -3.11 -7.21 -9.66
N PRO A 53 -2.72 -7.17 -8.36
CA PRO A 53 -2.72 -8.37 -7.53
C PRO A 53 -4.10 -8.71 -6.98
N LEU A 54 -5.07 -7.77 -6.98
CA LEU A 54 -6.38 -7.98 -6.36
C LEU A 54 -7.10 -9.22 -6.90
N PRO A 55 -7.20 -9.45 -8.23
CA PRO A 55 -7.85 -10.65 -8.77
C PRO A 55 -7.14 -11.94 -8.33
N SER A 56 -5.81 -11.93 -8.26
CA SER A 56 -5.03 -13.08 -7.79
C SER A 56 -5.34 -13.38 -6.33
N ILE A 57 -5.35 -12.36 -5.46
CA ILE A 57 -5.67 -12.51 -4.04
C ILE A 57 -7.09 -13.06 -3.89
N PHE A 58 -8.07 -12.49 -4.61
CA PHE A 58 -9.45 -12.97 -4.53
C PHE A 58 -9.62 -14.40 -5.05
N ASN A 59 -8.90 -14.77 -6.12
CA ASN A 59 -8.95 -16.13 -6.64
C ASN A 59 -8.36 -17.12 -5.63
N SER A 60 -7.18 -16.81 -5.09
CA SER A 60 -6.54 -17.63 -4.05
C SER A 60 -7.40 -17.76 -2.78
N SER A 61 -7.99 -16.66 -2.29
CA SER A 61 -8.87 -16.68 -1.12
C SER A 61 -10.15 -17.48 -1.37
N ARG A 62 -10.71 -17.44 -2.59
CA ARG A 62 -11.88 -18.26 -2.96
C ARG A 62 -11.54 -19.74 -2.95
N THR A 63 -10.39 -20.14 -3.48
CA THR A 63 -9.94 -21.53 -3.43
C THR A 63 -9.79 -22.00 -1.99
N LEU A 64 -9.04 -21.26 -1.15
CA LEU A 64 -8.90 -21.59 0.27
C LEU A 64 -10.25 -21.68 0.97
N PHE A 65 -11.18 -20.77 0.67
CA PHE A 65 -12.51 -20.81 1.25
C PHE A 65 -13.29 -22.06 0.82
N THR A 66 -13.22 -22.47 -0.45
CA THR A 66 -13.97 -23.66 -0.91
C THR A 66 -13.33 -24.96 -0.46
N THR A 67 -12.00 -25.07 -0.47
CA THR A 67 -11.28 -26.30 -0.11
C THR A 67 -11.21 -26.54 1.38
N ASP A 68 -10.94 -25.49 2.16
CA ASP A 68 -10.69 -25.62 3.59
C ASP A 68 -11.99 -25.40 4.38
N ILE A 69 -12.73 -24.32 4.09
CA ILE A 69 -13.91 -23.97 4.90
C ILE A 69 -15.16 -24.71 4.42
N CYS A 70 -15.55 -24.58 3.14
CA CYS A 70 -16.80 -25.17 2.66
C CYS A 70 -16.81 -26.69 2.71
N ARG A 71 -15.67 -27.33 2.40
CA ARG A 71 -15.56 -28.79 2.41
C ARG A 71 -15.68 -29.36 3.83
N GLU A 72 -15.08 -28.70 4.81
CA GLU A 72 -15.15 -29.12 6.22
C GLU A 72 -16.53 -28.84 6.83
N LEU A 73 -17.15 -27.72 6.48
CA LEU A 73 -18.49 -27.36 6.99
C LEU A 73 -19.61 -28.18 6.34
N ARG A 74 -19.39 -28.73 5.14
CA ARG A 74 -20.40 -29.50 4.40
C ARG A 74 -19.83 -30.82 3.87
N PRO A 75 -19.52 -31.80 4.75
CA PRO A 75 -18.88 -33.07 4.37
C PRO A 75 -19.76 -34.03 3.55
N ARG A 76 -21.02 -33.65 3.27
CA ARG A 76 -22.03 -34.47 2.56
C ARG A 76 -22.62 -33.80 1.30
N ALA A 77 -22.00 -32.73 0.82
CA ALA A 77 -22.32 -32.13 -0.49
C ALA A 77 -21.29 -32.57 -1.54
#